data_AF-A0A4S5EQB6-F1
#
_entry.id   AF-A0A4S5EQB6-F1
#
_cell.length_a   1.000
_cell.length_b   1.000
_cell.length_c   1.000
_cell.angle_alpha   90.00
_cell.angle_beta   90.00
_cell.angle_gamma   90.00
#
_symmetry.space_group_name_H-M   'P 1'
#
loop_
_entity.id
_entity.type
_entity.pdbx_description
1 polymer ?
#
loop_
_entity_poly.entity_id
_entity_poly.type
_entity_poly.pdbx_seq_one_letter_code
_entity_poly.pdbx_strand_id
1 'polypeptide(L)' 'NYNHVARPPVVAVRDGIARLIVRRETEEDLLRLDIDPADPADPADPADPAAVPR' A
#
# COMPACT_ATOMS: atom_id res chain seq x y z
N ASN A 1 -6.77 -2.77 3.93
CA ASN A 1 -6.38 -3.50 5.15
C ASN A 1 -7.33 -3.07 6.26
N TYR A 2 -8.01 -3.99 6.96
CA TYR A 2 -9.06 -3.60 7.91
C TYR A 2 -8.43 -2.85 9.09
N ASN A 3 -8.85 -1.61 9.34
CA ASN A 3 -8.28 -0.68 10.33
C ASN A 3 -6.85 -0.16 10.07
N HIS A 4 -6.33 -0.21 8.84
CA HIS A 4 -4.94 0.21 8.54
C HIS A 4 -3.87 -0.52 9.37
N VAL A 5 -4.16 -1.72 9.87
CA VAL A 5 -3.20 -2.52 10.64
C VAL A 5 -2.39 -3.38 9.69
N ALA A 6 -1.10 -3.07 9.50
CA ALA A 6 -0.18 -3.84 8.66
C ALA A 6 -0.30 -5.36 8.85
N ARG A 7 -0.40 -6.11 7.73
CA ARG A 7 -0.47 -7.58 7.78
C ARG A 7 0.78 -8.14 8.47
N PRO A 8 0.63 -9.09 9.41
CA PRO A 8 1.75 -9.68 10.12
C PRO A 8 2.63 -10.51 9.17
N PRO A 9 3.91 -10.69 9.51
CA PRO A 9 4.78 -11.59 8.75
C PRO A 9 4.31 -13.05 8.92
N VAL A 10 4.46 -13.86 7.88
CA VAL A 10 4.14 -15.29 7.91
C VAL A 10 5.40 -16.10 7.72
N VAL A 11 5.62 -17.07 8.60
CA VAL A 11 6.75 -18.00 8.57
C VAL A 11 6.26 -19.43 8.32
N ALA A 12 6.98 -20.17 7.48
CA ALA A 12 6.80 -21.60 7.32
C ALA A 12 7.93 -22.32 8.04
N VAL A 13 7.59 -23.39 8.79
CA VAL A 13 8.56 -24.25 9.45
C VAL A 13 8.49 -25.63 8.85
N ARG A 14 9.65 -26.17 8.46
CA ARG A 14 9.78 -27.53 7.92
C ARG A 14 11.12 -28.11 8.35
N ASP A 15 11.11 -29.35 8.84
CA ASP A 15 12.32 -30.08 9.25
C ASP A 15 13.20 -29.29 10.25
N GLY A 16 12.57 -28.54 11.16
CA GLY A 16 13.25 -27.70 12.16
C GLY A 16 13.80 -26.37 11.62
N ILE A 17 13.63 -26.08 10.33
CA ILE A 17 14.10 -24.85 9.70
C ILE A 17 12.91 -23.89 9.49
N ALA A 18 13.06 -22.65 9.97
CA ALA A 18 12.10 -21.58 9.75
C ALA A 18 12.49 -20.74 8.52
N ARG A 19 11.51 -20.40 7.67
CA ARG A 19 11.67 -19.47 6.56
C ARG A 19 10.55 -18.44 6.53
N LEU A 20 10.88 -17.19 6.25
CA LEU A 20 9.90 -16.14 6.00
C LEU A 20 9.27 -16.36 4.62
N ILE A 21 7.94 -16.44 4.54
CA ILE A 21 7.21 -16.61 3.27
C ILE A 21 6.38 -15.38 2.89
N VAL A 22 5.98 -14.56 3.86
CA VAL A 22 5.32 -13.27 3.63
C VAL A 22 5.98 -12.23 4.52
N ARG A 23 6.48 -11.15 3.92
CA ARG A 23 7.04 -10.02 4.68
C ARG A 23 5.94 -9.26 5.41
N ARG A 24 6.29 -8.64 6.55
CA ARG A 24 5.42 -7.68 7.22
C ARG A 24 5.19 -6.47 6.28
N GLU A 25 3.97 -5.98 6.24
CA GLU A 25 3.66 -4.72 5.54
C GLU A 25 4.21 -3.50 6.30
N THR A 26 4.66 -2.50 5.57
CA THR A 26 5.02 -1.18 6.08
C THR A 26 3.86 -0.19 5.94
N GLU A 27 3.99 1.01 6.50
CA GLU A 27 3.03 2.10 6.28
C GLU A 27 2.95 2.49 4.80
N GLU A 28 4.08 2.52 4.11
CA GLU A 28 4.15 2.72 2.66
C GLU A 28 3.35 1.67 1.88
N ASP A 29 3.40 0.40 2.27
CA ASP A 29 2.59 -0.67 1.64
C ASP A 29 1.08 -0.45 1.84
N LEU A 30 0.69 0.21 2.93
CA LEU A 30 -0.71 0.55 3.23
C LEU A 30 -1.20 1.73 2.39
N LEU A 31 -0.34 2.73 2.18
CA LEU A 31 -0.67 3.99 1.49
C LEU A 31 -0.42 3.93 -0.03
N ARG A 32 0.21 2.87 -0.54
CA ARG A 32 0.57 2.71 -1.97
C ARG A 32 -0.61 2.81 -2.96
N LEU A 33 -1.84 2.71 -2.49
CA LEU A 33 -3.05 2.79 -3.33
C LEU A 33 -3.86 4.07 -3.07
N ASP A 34 -3.41 4.91 -2.14
CA ASP A 34 -3.99 6.22 -1.91
C ASP A 34 -3.42 7.20 -2.94
N ILE A 35 -4.22 8.22 -3.30
CA ILE A 35 -3.82 9.31 -4.18
C ILE A 35 -3.28 10.43 -3.29
N ASP A 36 -2.07 10.90 -3.55
CA ASP A 36 -1.55 12.11 -2.92
C ASP A 36 -1.80 13.31 -3.86
N PRO A 37 -2.77 14.20 -3.56
CA PRO A 37 -3.04 15.36 -4.40
C PRO A 37 -1.91 16.40 -4.44
N ALA A 38 -0.88 16.25 -3.60
CA ALA A 38 0.31 17.09 -3.60
C ALA A 38 1.50 16.47 -4.37
N ASP A 39 1.42 15.20 -4.78
CA ASP A 39 2.50 14.55 -5.54
C ASP A 39 2.40 14.91 -7.04
N PRO A 40 3.39 15.65 -7.59
CA PRO A 40 3.37 16.07 -9.00
C PRO A 40 3.54 14.92 -10.00
N ALA A 41 3.88 13.71 -9.55
CA ALA A 41 3.99 12.51 -10.38
C ALA A 41 2.70 11.66 -10.40
N ASP A 42 1.78 11.90 -9.48
CA ASP A 42 0.49 11.22 -9.45
C ASP A 42 -0.41 11.87 -10.53
N PRO A 43 -0.90 11.11 -11.53
CA PRO A 43 -1.74 11.68 -12.56
C PRO A 43 -3.01 12.21 -11.90
N ALA A 44 -3.19 13.54 -11.95
CA ALA A 44 -4.33 14.24 -11.38
C ALA A 44 -5.63 13.43 -11.55
N ASP A 45 -6.39 13.32 -10.46
CA ASP A 45 -7.64 12.55 -10.41
C ASP A 45 -8.54 12.95 -11.60
N PRO A 46 -8.90 12.02 -12.51
CA PRO A 46 -9.79 12.33 -13.63
C PRO A 46 -11.20 12.77 -13.18
N ALA A 47 -11.53 12.66 -11.89
CA ALA A 47 -12.75 13.17 -11.29
C ALA A 47 -12.63 14.59 -10.69
N ASP A 48 -11.46 15.26 -10.76
CA ASP A 48 -11.30 16.64 -10.29
C ASP A 48 -12.14 17.62 -11.14
N PRO A 49 -13.21 18.25 -10.58
CA PRO A 49 -14.02 19.21 -11.30
C PRO A 49 -13.25 20.50 -11.70
N ALA A 50 -12.04 20.72 -11.17
CA ALA A 50 -11.15 21.81 -11.59
C ALA A 50 -10.43 21.54 -12.92
N ALA A 51 -10.45 20.30 -13.42
CA ALA A 51 -9.81 19.92 -14.70
C ALA A 51 -10.66 20.25 -15.95
N VAL A 52 -11.90 20.74 -15.77
CA VAL A 52 -12.75 21.17 -16.90
C VAL A 52 -12.43 22.63 -17.24
N PRO A 53 -11.83 22.93 -18.40
CA PRO A 53 -11.62 24.31 -18.81
C PRO A 53 -12.99 25.00 -19.01
N ARG A 54 -13.16 26.18 -18.41
CA ARG A 54 -14.31 27.06 -18.65
C ARG A 54 -14.38 27.52 -20.10
#